data_AF-A0A952QJT2-F1
#
_entry.id   AF-A0A952QJT2-F1
#
_cell.length_a   1.000
_cell.length_b   1.000
_cell.length_c   1.000
_cell.angle_alpha   90.00
_cell.angle_beta   90.00
_cell.angle_gamma   90.00
#
_symmetry.space_group_name_H-M   'P 1'
#
loop_
_entity.id
_entity.type
_entity.pdbx_description
1 polymer ?
#
loop_
_entity_poly.entity_id
_entity_poly.type
_entity_poly.pdbx_seq_one_letter_code
_entity_poly.pdbx_strand_id
1 'polypeptide(L)'
;MRLAVFCMVAMVFGTTVALAPVQQPRKTNPDADRINYKIQRLLIMDQLLPVLLTKEQVKALLPVIEKARQDEIDVEKKELEQLKAIEPELDKELDAAIKERKTPTDEFTAKFNKMVGEFTVKRRLLVDLSAFAVLKKMKEVCNDGQLKAAEKALDPKAMGEKDPESFTSDQKIILWIRNVLLDRASYDVLVDMSR
;
A
#
# COMPACT_ATOMS: atom_id res chain seq x y z
N MET A 1 -37.49 49.45 39.09
CA MET A 1 -38.56 49.48 38.06
C MET A 1 -37.89 49.35 36.70
N ARG A 2 -37.75 48.15 36.14
CA ARG A 2 -38.69 47.51 35.20
C ARG A 2 -39.12 48.48 34.07
N LEU A 3 -38.57 48.32 32.87
CA LEU A 3 -39.27 47.64 31.76
C LEU A 3 -38.31 47.38 30.58
N ALA A 4 -38.16 46.11 30.25
CA ALA A 4 -37.70 45.63 28.96
C ALA A 4 -38.94 45.28 28.12
N VAL A 5 -39.02 45.74 26.87
CA VAL A 5 -39.93 45.27 25.81
C VAL A 5 -39.23 45.54 24.48
N PHE A 6 -38.56 44.52 23.91
CA PHE A 6 -39.00 43.73 22.75
C PHE A 6 -39.01 44.50 21.41
N CYS A 7 -37.88 44.45 20.69
CA CYS A 7 -37.85 44.59 19.23
C CYS A 7 -37.57 43.22 18.62
N MET A 8 -38.65 42.59 18.13
CA MET A 8 -38.62 41.41 17.28
C MET A 8 -38.32 41.89 15.85
N VAL A 9 -37.11 41.62 15.34
CA VAL A 9 -36.76 41.80 13.93
C VAL A 9 -36.15 40.50 13.41
N ALA A 10 -36.72 40.07 12.29
CA ALA A 10 -36.54 38.80 11.62
C ALA A 10 -35.09 38.47 11.24
N MET A 11 -34.70 37.20 11.43
CA MET A 11 -33.71 36.54 10.59
C MET A 11 -34.36 35.32 9.94
N VAL A 12 -34.79 35.52 8.70
CA VAL A 12 -35.04 34.46 7.74
C VAL A 12 -33.69 33.80 7.46
N PHE A 13 -33.42 32.66 8.11
CA PHE A 13 -32.29 31.81 7.76
C PHE A 13 -32.59 31.12 6.42
N GLY A 14 -32.26 31.81 5.32
CA GLY A 14 -32.12 31.19 4.01
C GLY A 14 -30.87 30.33 4.00
N THR A 15 -31.01 29.03 4.22
CA THR A 15 -29.93 28.06 4.02
C THR A 15 -29.72 27.85 2.53
N THR A 16 -28.80 28.62 1.95
CA THR A 16 -28.20 28.29 0.66
C THR A 16 -27.39 27.00 0.83
N VAL A 17 -27.97 25.88 0.40
CA VAL A 17 -27.23 24.62 0.23
C VAL A 17 -26.26 24.85 -0.93
N ALA A 18 -25.01 25.15 -0.62
CA ALA A 18 -23.93 25.14 -1.60
C ALA A 18 -23.77 23.69 -2.10
N LEU A 19 -24.26 23.41 -3.30
CA LEU A 19 -23.99 22.17 -4.01
C LEU A 19 -22.48 22.10 -4.26
N ALA A 20 -21.77 21.31 -3.44
CA ALA A 20 -20.38 20.99 -3.71
C ALA A 20 -20.29 20.27 -5.08
N PRO A 21 -19.34 20.64 -5.95
CA PRO A 21 -19.19 19.99 -7.25
C PRO A 21 -18.90 18.50 -7.03
N VAL A 22 -19.75 17.66 -7.61
CA VAL A 22 -19.56 16.21 -7.68
C VAL A 22 -18.23 15.97 -8.40
N GLN A 23 -17.19 15.59 -7.65
CA GLN A 23 -15.94 15.10 -8.25
C GLN A 23 -16.26 13.80 -8.97
N GLN A 24 -16.40 13.87 -10.30
CA GLN A 24 -16.49 12.65 -11.10
C GLN A 24 -15.22 11.81 -10.89
N PRO A 25 -15.32 10.48 -10.81
CA PRO A 25 -14.16 9.63 -10.75
C PRO A 25 -13.28 9.91 -11.99
N ARG A 26 -12.06 10.40 -11.76
CA ARG A 26 -11.07 10.60 -12.83
C ARG A 26 -10.88 9.25 -13.53
N LYS A 27 -11.19 9.19 -14.83
CA LYS A 27 -10.74 8.08 -15.66
C LYS A 27 -9.22 7.99 -15.54
N THR A 28 -8.71 6.82 -15.18
CA THR A 28 -7.29 6.51 -15.23
C THR A 28 -6.78 6.81 -16.65
N ASN A 29 -5.69 7.57 -16.75
CA ASN A 29 -5.07 7.92 -18.02
C ASN A 29 -3.96 6.89 -18.30
N PRO A 30 -4.12 5.99 -19.29
CA PRO A 30 -3.15 4.94 -19.57
C PRO A 30 -1.74 5.47 -19.88
N ASP A 31 -1.64 6.67 -20.47
CA ASP A 31 -0.34 7.31 -20.73
C ASP A 31 0.33 7.77 -19.43
N ALA A 32 -0.45 8.27 -18.47
CA ALA A 32 0.07 8.63 -17.16
C ALA A 32 0.59 7.40 -16.42
N ASP A 33 -0.15 6.28 -16.46
CA ASP A 33 0.27 5.02 -15.82
C ASP A 33 1.57 4.49 -16.44
N ARG A 34 1.69 4.53 -17.77
CA ARG A 34 2.91 4.14 -18.49
C ARG A 34 4.10 5.02 -18.10
N ILE A 35 3.91 6.33 -17.98
CA ILE A 35 4.97 7.27 -17.58
C ILE A 35 5.38 7.04 -16.12
N ASN A 36 4.41 6.91 -15.22
CA ASN A 36 4.64 6.63 -13.80
C ASN A 36 5.42 5.32 -13.61
N TYR A 37 5.09 4.28 -14.37
CA TYR A 37 5.83 3.03 -14.34
C TYR A 37 7.30 3.19 -14.78
N LYS A 38 7.59 4.01 -15.80
CA LYS A 38 8.99 4.33 -16.18
C LYS A 38 9.73 5.08 -15.07
N ILE A 39 9.08 6.04 -14.44
CA ILE A 39 9.63 6.78 -13.30
C ILE A 39 9.96 5.82 -12.17
N GLN A 40 9.03 4.92 -11.83
CA GLN A 40 9.23 3.91 -10.79
C GLN A 40 10.41 2.99 -11.11
N ARG A 41 10.54 2.50 -12.34
CA ARG A 41 11.72 1.71 -12.77
C ARG A 41 13.04 2.47 -12.59
N LEU A 42 13.07 3.77 -12.89
CA LEU A 42 14.26 4.60 -12.67
C LEU A 42 14.58 4.77 -11.18
N LEU A 43 13.56 5.00 -10.34
CA LEU A 43 13.74 5.09 -8.89
C LEU A 43 14.25 3.78 -8.30
N ILE A 44 13.74 2.64 -8.77
CA ILE A 44 14.25 1.33 -8.37
C ILE A 44 15.72 1.15 -8.78
N MET A 45 16.09 1.56 -10.00
CA MET A 45 17.48 1.50 -10.44
C MET A 45 18.41 2.38 -9.59
N ASP A 46 17.98 3.58 -9.22
CA ASP A 46 18.73 4.47 -8.32
C ASP A 46 19.04 3.79 -6.97
N GLN A 47 18.11 2.96 -6.48
CA GLN A 47 18.28 2.21 -5.24
C GLN A 47 19.06 0.89 -5.40
N LEU A 48 19.03 0.26 -6.59
CA LEU A 48 19.72 -1.00 -6.87
C LEU A 48 21.19 -0.82 -7.22
N LEU A 49 21.52 0.20 -8.03
CA LEU A 49 22.86 0.39 -8.58
C LEU A 49 23.95 0.52 -7.50
N PRO A 50 23.75 1.23 -6.38
CA PRO A 50 24.77 1.32 -5.32
C PRO A 50 25.10 -0.02 -4.64
N VAL A 51 24.20 -1.01 -4.71
CA VAL A 51 24.41 -2.34 -4.15
C VAL A 51 25.31 -3.19 -5.06
N LEU A 52 25.47 -2.81 -6.34
CA LEU A 52 26.38 -3.46 -7.29
C LEU A 52 26.16 -4.97 -7.38
N LEU A 53 24.90 -5.41 -7.46
CA LEU A 53 24.56 -6.82 -7.64
C LEU A 53 25.07 -7.31 -9.00
N THR A 54 25.76 -8.46 -9.02
CA THR A 54 26.16 -9.09 -10.27
C THR A 54 24.96 -9.77 -10.93
N LYS A 55 25.08 -10.02 -12.23
CA LYS A 55 24.09 -10.77 -13.01
C LYS A 55 23.76 -12.12 -12.39
N GLU A 56 24.77 -12.85 -11.90
CA GLU A 56 24.63 -14.16 -11.27
C GLU A 56 23.88 -14.06 -9.93
N GLN A 57 24.17 -13.04 -9.13
CA GLN A 57 23.47 -12.77 -7.88
C GLN A 57 22.00 -12.43 -8.14
N VAL A 58 21.72 -11.59 -9.14
CA VAL A 58 20.34 -11.26 -9.54
C VAL A 58 19.61 -12.52 -9.99
N LYS A 59 20.22 -13.36 -10.85
CA LYS A 59 19.64 -14.66 -11.25
C LYS A 59 19.33 -15.57 -10.06
N ALA A 60 20.15 -15.55 -9.02
CA ALA A 60 19.94 -16.36 -7.83
C ALA A 60 18.82 -15.82 -6.91
N LEU A 61 18.57 -14.50 -6.94
CA LEU A 61 17.50 -13.84 -6.18
C LEU A 61 16.13 -13.95 -6.85
N LEU A 62 16.10 -13.89 -8.19
CA LEU A 62 14.87 -13.87 -8.98
C LEU A 62 13.85 -14.99 -8.62
N PRO A 63 14.24 -16.26 -8.41
CA PRO A 63 13.28 -17.30 -8.03
C PRO A 63 12.58 -17.06 -6.69
N VAL A 64 13.29 -16.47 -5.72
CA VAL A 64 12.71 -16.17 -4.39
C VAL A 64 11.75 -14.99 -4.50
N ILE A 65 12.09 -13.98 -5.31
CA ILE A 65 11.24 -12.82 -5.57
C ILE A 65 10.00 -13.22 -6.37
N GLU A 66 10.15 -14.08 -7.38
CA GLU A 66 9.02 -14.59 -8.17
C GLU A 66 8.03 -15.37 -7.30
N LYS A 67 8.55 -16.19 -6.39
CA LYS A 67 7.69 -16.88 -5.42
C LYS A 67 6.89 -15.90 -4.55
N ALA A 68 7.55 -14.86 -4.03
CA ALA A 68 6.86 -13.84 -3.23
C ALA A 68 5.73 -13.14 -4.01
N ARG A 69 5.97 -12.82 -5.29
CA ARG A 69 4.95 -12.25 -6.19
C ARG A 69 3.79 -13.20 -6.40
N GLN A 70 4.07 -14.48 -6.59
CA GLN A 70 3.01 -15.45 -6.80
C GLN A 70 2.17 -15.69 -5.54
N ASP A 71 2.81 -15.69 -4.36
CA ASP A 71 2.10 -15.77 -3.09
C ASP A 71 1.18 -14.54 -2.88
N GLU A 72 1.59 -13.34 -3.33
CA GLU A 72 0.76 -12.12 -3.30
C GLU A 72 -0.46 -12.25 -4.21
N ILE A 73 -0.26 -12.70 -5.45
CA ILE A 73 -1.35 -12.96 -6.41
C ILE A 73 -2.37 -13.96 -5.83
N ASP A 74 -1.91 -15.00 -5.14
CA ASP A 74 -2.81 -15.99 -4.57
C ASP A 74 -3.56 -15.49 -3.32
N VAL A 75 -2.99 -14.55 -2.57
CA VAL A 75 -3.71 -13.81 -1.54
C VAL A 75 -4.76 -12.90 -2.18
N GLU A 76 -4.41 -12.10 -3.18
CA GLU A 76 -5.35 -11.20 -3.87
C GLU A 76 -6.56 -11.93 -4.44
N LYS A 77 -6.36 -13.13 -5.02
CA LYS A 77 -7.48 -13.97 -5.50
C LYS A 77 -8.43 -14.35 -4.36
N LYS A 78 -7.90 -14.80 -3.22
CA LYS A 78 -8.72 -15.18 -2.05
C LYS A 78 -9.46 -13.98 -1.47
N GLU A 79 -8.81 -12.82 -1.44
CA GLU A 79 -9.45 -11.57 -0.99
C GLU A 79 -10.58 -11.16 -1.93
N LEU A 80 -10.37 -11.26 -3.24
CA LEU A 80 -11.41 -10.99 -4.24
C LEU A 80 -12.61 -11.94 -4.09
N GLU A 81 -12.39 -13.22 -3.83
CA GLU A 81 -13.46 -14.18 -3.54
C GLU A 81 -14.29 -13.75 -2.32
N GLN A 82 -13.63 -13.30 -1.25
CA GLN A 82 -14.32 -12.81 -0.04
C GLN A 82 -15.08 -11.50 -0.30
N LEU A 83 -14.50 -10.58 -1.09
CA LEU A 83 -15.18 -9.34 -1.49
C LEU A 83 -16.43 -9.62 -2.32
N LYS A 84 -16.34 -10.53 -3.29
CA LYS A 84 -17.50 -10.95 -4.09
C LYS A 84 -18.59 -11.61 -3.23
N ALA A 85 -18.21 -12.33 -2.18
CA ALA A 85 -19.18 -12.96 -1.29
C ALA A 85 -19.98 -11.96 -0.44
N ILE A 86 -19.42 -10.78 -0.14
CA ILE A 86 -20.10 -9.72 0.63
C ILE A 86 -20.74 -8.64 -0.25
N GLU A 87 -20.39 -8.58 -1.54
CA GLU A 87 -20.88 -7.60 -2.51
C GLU A 87 -22.42 -7.45 -2.51
N PRO A 88 -23.25 -8.51 -2.51
CA PRO A 88 -24.71 -8.34 -2.47
C PRO A 88 -25.23 -7.67 -1.20
N GLU A 89 -24.58 -7.91 -0.06
CA GLU A 89 -24.93 -7.30 1.22
C GLU A 89 -24.49 -5.83 1.26
N LEU A 90 -23.31 -5.54 0.71
CA LEU A 90 -22.83 -4.17 0.51
C LEU A 90 -23.78 -3.36 -0.37
N ASP A 91 -24.23 -3.93 -1.49
CA ASP A 91 -25.19 -3.28 -2.40
C ASP A 91 -26.49 -2.94 -1.68
N LYS A 92 -26.99 -3.85 -0.84
CA LYS A 92 -28.20 -3.63 -0.03
C LYS A 92 -28.01 -2.50 1.00
N GLU A 93 -26.91 -2.50 1.73
CA GLU A 93 -26.61 -1.46 2.72
C GLU A 93 -26.40 -0.09 2.05
N LEU A 94 -25.76 -0.08 0.88
CA LEU A 94 -25.58 1.14 0.07
C LEU A 94 -26.92 1.68 -0.43
N ASP A 95 -27.80 0.80 -0.93
CA ASP A 95 -29.15 1.17 -1.37
C ASP A 95 -29.98 1.75 -0.21
N ALA A 96 -29.94 1.14 0.98
CA ALA A 96 -30.60 1.65 2.17
C ALA A 96 -30.04 3.02 2.60
N ALA A 97 -28.73 3.22 2.50
CA ALA A 97 -28.10 4.50 2.80
C ALA A 97 -28.50 5.61 1.82
N ILE A 98 -28.57 5.30 0.53
CA ILE A 98 -28.93 6.28 -0.51
C ILE A 98 -30.42 6.59 -0.48
N LYS A 99 -31.27 5.55 -0.49
CA LYS A 99 -32.72 5.66 -0.69
C LYS A 99 -33.45 5.94 0.62
N GLU A 100 -33.05 5.29 1.71
CA GLU A 100 -33.74 5.34 3.00
C GLU A 100 -33.04 6.21 4.04
N ARG A 101 -31.85 6.76 3.72
CA ARG A 101 -31.02 7.54 4.65
C ARG A 101 -30.65 6.79 5.93
N LYS A 102 -30.57 5.46 5.86
CA LYS A 102 -30.15 4.62 6.98
C LYS A 102 -28.64 4.39 6.95
N THR A 103 -28.00 4.43 8.10
CA THR A 103 -26.60 4.00 8.20
C THR A 103 -26.51 2.48 8.03
N PRO A 104 -25.36 1.95 7.58
CA PRO A 104 -25.14 0.52 7.55
C PRO A 104 -25.41 -0.13 8.90
N THR A 105 -25.87 -1.38 8.90
CA THR A 105 -26.12 -2.11 10.14
C THR A 105 -24.83 -2.38 10.93
N ASP A 106 -24.95 -2.48 12.26
CA ASP A 106 -23.82 -2.83 13.14
C ASP A 106 -23.25 -4.21 12.79
N GLU A 107 -24.11 -5.15 12.42
CA GLU A 107 -23.73 -6.50 11.99
C GLU A 107 -22.88 -6.47 10.71
N PHE A 108 -23.35 -5.77 9.68
CA PHE A 108 -22.58 -5.59 8.45
C PHE A 108 -21.24 -4.90 8.72
N THR A 109 -21.27 -3.83 9.51
CA THR A 109 -20.07 -3.05 9.85
C THR A 109 -19.04 -3.91 10.58
N ALA A 110 -19.45 -4.71 11.55
CA ALA A 110 -18.57 -5.63 12.29
C ALA A 110 -17.97 -6.70 11.37
N LYS A 111 -18.79 -7.30 10.49
CA LYS A 111 -18.35 -8.28 9.50
C LYS A 111 -17.34 -7.69 8.51
N PHE A 112 -17.63 -6.52 7.96
CA PHE A 112 -16.75 -5.81 7.02
C PHE A 112 -15.41 -5.45 7.68
N ASN A 113 -15.44 -4.87 8.88
CA ASN A 113 -14.23 -4.50 9.62
C ASN A 113 -13.36 -5.71 9.94
N LYS A 114 -13.97 -6.85 10.32
CA LYS A 114 -13.25 -8.10 10.54
C LYS A 114 -12.55 -8.56 9.26
N MET A 115 -13.25 -8.59 8.14
CA MET A 115 -12.70 -9.00 6.84
C MET A 115 -11.52 -8.11 6.42
N VAL A 116 -11.67 -6.78 6.49
CA VAL A 116 -10.58 -5.84 6.16
C VAL A 116 -9.40 -5.97 7.13
N GLY A 117 -9.66 -6.21 8.41
CA GLY A 117 -8.63 -6.51 9.40
C GLY A 117 -7.85 -7.77 9.06
N GLU A 118 -8.53 -8.84 8.65
CA GLU A 118 -7.90 -10.08 8.20
C GLU A 118 -7.03 -9.89 6.96
N PHE A 119 -7.49 -9.10 5.97
CA PHE A 119 -6.69 -8.75 4.79
C PHE A 119 -5.40 -8.04 5.17
N THR A 120 -5.52 -7.02 6.01
CA THR A 120 -4.37 -6.22 6.47
C THR A 120 -3.32 -7.10 7.16
N VAL A 121 -3.74 -8.00 8.05
CA VAL A 121 -2.83 -8.91 8.76
C VAL A 121 -2.18 -9.90 7.79
N LYS A 122 -2.95 -10.52 6.89
CA LYS A 122 -2.43 -11.50 5.91
C LYS A 122 -1.40 -10.87 4.98
N ARG A 123 -1.71 -9.70 4.41
CA ARG A 123 -0.79 -8.97 3.53
C ARG A 123 0.50 -8.59 4.24
N ARG A 124 0.41 -8.07 5.47
CA ARG A 124 1.60 -7.72 6.26
C ARG A 124 2.48 -8.95 6.53
N LEU A 125 1.89 -10.05 6.98
CA LEU A 125 2.62 -11.29 7.24
C LEU A 125 3.31 -11.81 5.97
N LEU A 126 2.63 -11.75 4.83
CA LEU A 126 3.20 -12.19 3.56
C LEU A 126 4.41 -11.35 3.16
N VAL A 127 4.31 -10.01 3.23
CA VAL A 127 5.42 -9.10 2.92
C VAL A 127 6.61 -9.37 3.85
N ASP A 128 6.35 -9.59 5.14
CA ASP A 128 7.39 -9.90 6.12
C ASP A 128 8.10 -11.22 5.80
N LEU A 129 7.35 -12.30 5.59
CA LEU A 129 7.90 -13.62 5.24
C LEU A 129 8.70 -13.58 3.94
N SER A 130 8.18 -12.87 2.93
CA SER A 130 8.86 -12.68 1.65
C SER A 130 10.17 -11.92 1.82
N ALA A 131 10.15 -10.83 2.60
CA ALA A 131 11.36 -10.05 2.84
C ALA A 131 12.42 -10.84 3.62
N PHE A 132 12.02 -11.66 4.60
CA PHE A 132 12.95 -12.57 5.29
C PHE A 132 13.54 -13.63 4.37
N ALA A 133 12.73 -14.21 3.47
CA ALA A 133 13.21 -15.19 2.50
C ALA A 133 14.24 -14.58 1.54
N VAL A 134 13.98 -13.36 1.05
CA VAL A 134 14.92 -12.62 0.21
C VAL A 134 16.18 -12.24 1.00
N LEU A 135 16.07 -11.77 2.24
CA LEU A 135 17.22 -11.45 3.09
C LEU A 135 18.11 -12.68 3.28
N LYS A 136 17.51 -13.84 3.60
CA LYS A 136 18.23 -15.09 3.72
C LYS A 136 19.01 -15.39 2.44
N LYS A 137 18.37 -15.26 1.28
CA LYS A 137 19.03 -15.51 0.01
C LYS A 137 20.14 -14.49 -0.29
N MET A 138 19.94 -13.22 0.03
CA MET A 138 20.97 -12.19 -0.08
C MET A 138 22.19 -12.53 0.76
N LYS A 139 22.02 -12.97 2.01
CA LYS A 139 23.13 -13.38 2.88
C LYS A 139 23.91 -14.59 2.35
N GLU A 140 23.30 -15.42 1.51
CA GLU A 140 23.97 -16.55 0.86
C GLU A 140 24.81 -16.13 -0.36
N VAL A 141 24.37 -15.08 -1.10
CA VAL A 141 24.95 -14.75 -2.42
C VAL A 141 25.69 -13.42 -2.48
N CYS A 142 25.40 -12.50 -1.56
CA CYS A 142 26.01 -11.18 -1.50
C CYS A 142 27.21 -11.16 -0.55
N ASN A 143 28.18 -10.29 -0.83
CA ASN A 143 29.26 -10.01 0.13
C ASN A 143 28.85 -8.91 1.13
N ASP A 144 29.66 -8.75 2.18
CA ASP A 144 29.41 -7.77 3.25
C ASP A 144 29.29 -6.33 2.74
N GLY A 145 30.07 -5.95 1.72
CA GLY A 145 30.01 -4.63 1.12
C GLY A 145 28.65 -4.34 0.48
N GLN A 146 28.10 -5.32 -0.24
CA GLN A 146 26.79 -5.22 -0.86
C GLN A 146 25.67 -5.21 0.19
N LEU A 147 25.75 -6.05 1.22
CA LEU A 147 24.80 -6.05 2.33
C LEU A 147 24.82 -4.70 3.08
N LYS A 148 26.00 -4.11 3.27
CA LYS A 148 26.14 -2.80 3.91
C LYS A 148 25.64 -1.66 3.04
N ALA A 149 25.75 -1.77 1.71
CA ALA A 149 25.15 -0.83 0.78
C ALA A 149 23.62 -0.88 0.86
N ALA A 150 23.02 -2.07 0.86
CA ALA A 150 21.59 -2.25 1.03
C ALA A 150 21.09 -1.71 2.38
N GLU A 151 21.83 -1.95 3.48
CA GLU A 151 21.51 -1.41 4.81
C GLU A 151 21.43 0.12 4.84
N LYS A 152 22.26 0.80 4.03
CA LYS A 152 22.37 2.27 4.00
C LYS A 152 21.51 2.92 2.90
N ALA A 153 20.91 2.13 2.02
CA ALA A 153 20.22 2.65 0.85
C ALA A 153 18.96 3.44 1.21
N LEU A 154 18.23 3.01 2.26
CA LEU A 154 17.08 3.72 2.78
C LEU A 154 17.34 4.22 4.20
N ASP A 155 16.89 5.45 4.46
CA ASP A 155 16.86 6.02 5.80
C ASP A 155 15.46 5.78 6.43
N PRO A 156 15.35 4.96 7.50
CA PRO A 156 14.08 4.74 8.20
C PRO A 156 13.43 6.05 8.65
N LYS A 157 14.22 7.07 9.02
CA LYS A 157 13.69 8.38 9.43
C LYS A 157 12.99 9.09 8.28
N ALA A 158 13.57 9.05 7.08
CA ALA A 158 12.96 9.62 5.87
C ALA A 158 11.67 8.89 5.48
N MET A 159 11.53 7.62 5.87
CA MET A 159 10.32 6.80 5.69
C MET A 159 9.24 7.04 6.77
N GLY A 160 9.50 7.92 7.74
CA GLY A 160 8.55 8.25 8.80
C GLY A 160 8.57 7.28 10.00
N GLU A 161 9.63 6.47 10.14
CA GLU A 161 9.77 5.60 11.32
C GLU A 161 9.97 6.43 12.59
N LYS A 162 9.23 6.07 13.63
CA LYS A 162 9.21 6.81 14.91
C LYS A 162 10.49 6.61 15.72
N ASP A 163 11.13 5.46 15.58
CA ASP A 163 12.37 5.11 16.29
C ASP A 163 13.39 4.49 15.32
N PRO A 164 13.98 5.31 14.42
CA PRO A 164 14.87 4.83 13.37
C PRO A 164 16.19 4.26 13.90
N GLU A 165 16.61 4.70 15.09
CA GLU A 165 17.86 4.26 15.73
C GLU A 165 17.75 2.85 16.32
N SER A 166 16.55 2.37 16.61
CA SER A 166 16.30 1.02 17.10
C SER A 166 16.48 -0.08 16.04
N PHE A 167 16.60 0.30 14.76
CA PHE A 167 16.67 -0.66 13.67
C PHE A 167 18.04 -1.35 13.63
N THR A 168 18.02 -2.67 13.79
CA THR A 168 19.16 -3.54 13.50
C THR A 168 19.55 -3.48 12.01
N SER A 169 20.77 -3.91 11.69
CA SER A 169 21.23 -4.00 10.29
C SER A 169 20.27 -4.82 9.43
N ASP A 170 19.85 -6.00 9.91
CA ASP A 170 18.88 -6.85 9.21
C ASP A 170 17.55 -6.15 8.98
N GLN A 171 17.04 -5.38 9.95
CA GLN A 171 15.79 -4.63 9.79
C GLN A 171 15.90 -3.52 8.74
N LYS A 172 17.06 -2.86 8.64
CA LYS A 172 17.31 -1.87 7.58
C LYS A 172 17.39 -2.52 6.19
N ILE A 173 18.05 -3.67 6.08
CA ILE A 173 18.10 -4.42 4.82
C ILE A 173 16.69 -4.91 4.44
N ILE A 174 15.90 -5.41 5.41
CA ILE A 174 14.50 -5.80 5.18
C ILE A 174 13.67 -4.61 4.70
N LEU A 175 13.87 -3.42 5.26
CA LEU A 175 13.20 -2.21 4.80
C LEU A 175 13.53 -1.93 3.33
N TRP A 176 14.81 -2.02 2.95
CA TRP A 176 15.22 -1.91 1.55
C TRP A 176 14.61 -3.00 0.66
N ILE A 177 14.62 -4.27 1.10
CA ILE A 177 14.01 -5.38 0.36
C ILE A 177 12.53 -5.12 0.08
N ARG A 178 11.76 -4.69 1.08
CA ARG A 178 10.31 -4.45 0.94
C ARG A 178 10.00 -3.33 -0.06
N ASN A 179 10.77 -2.25 -0.01
CA ASN A 179 10.52 -1.05 -0.82
C ASN A 179 11.21 -1.08 -2.19
N VAL A 180 12.22 -1.94 -2.35
CA VAL A 180 13.01 -2.04 -3.58
C VAL A 180 12.79 -3.41 -4.19
N LEU A 181 13.35 -4.49 -3.65
CA LEU A 181 13.31 -5.80 -4.33
C LEU A 181 11.92 -6.41 -4.51
N LEU A 182 11.00 -6.13 -3.59
CA LEU A 182 9.62 -6.64 -3.64
C LEU A 182 8.63 -5.64 -4.26
N ASP A 183 9.10 -4.48 -4.73
CA ASP A 183 8.26 -3.56 -5.48
C ASP A 183 7.81 -4.18 -6.81
N ARG A 184 6.58 -3.85 -7.22
CA ARG A 184 5.95 -4.41 -8.42
C ARG A 184 6.80 -4.21 -9.68
N ALA A 185 7.45 -3.04 -9.81
CA ALA A 185 8.27 -2.68 -10.98
C ALA A 185 9.69 -3.29 -10.93
N SER A 186 10.13 -3.77 -9.77
CA SER A 186 11.49 -4.27 -9.59
C SER A 186 11.75 -5.58 -10.29
N TYR A 187 10.76 -6.47 -10.38
CA TYR A 187 10.94 -7.75 -11.04
C TYR A 187 11.41 -7.60 -12.48
N ASP A 188 10.74 -6.75 -13.27
CA ASP A 188 11.08 -6.54 -14.67
C ASP A 188 12.48 -5.92 -14.82
N VAL A 189 12.84 -5.02 -13.91
CA VAL A 189 14.18 -4.44 -13.83
C VAL A 189 15.24 -5.51 -13.54
N LEU A 190 14.99 -6.37 -12.56
CA LEU A 190 15.90 -7.46 -12.19
C LEU A 190 16.02 -8.50 -13.31
N VAL A 191 14.93 -8.81 -14.01
CA VAL A 191 14.96 -9.66 -15.21
C VAL A 191 15.86 -9.04 -16.27
N ASP A 192 15.71 -7.75 -16.56
CA ASP A 192 16.57 -7.06 -17.53
C ASP A 192 18.04 -7.05 -17.10
N MET A 193 18.34 -6.85 -15.80
CA MET A 193 19.71 -6.93 -15.24
C MET A 193 20.29 -8.35 -15.28
N SER A 194 19.44 -9.37 -15.32
CA SER A 194 19.85 -10.77 -15.34
C SER A 194 20.19 -11.31 -16.74
N ARG A 195 19.88 -10.55 -17.81
CA ARG A 195 20.10 -10.95 -19.20
C ARG A 195 21.54 -10.85 -19.63
#